data_AF-A0A1W5Z275-F1
#
_entry.id   AF-A0A1W5Z275-F1
#
_cell.length_a   1.000
_cell.length_b   1.000
_cell.length_c   1.000
_cell.angle_alpha   90.00
_cell.angle_beta   90.00
_cell.angle_gamma   90.00
#
_symmetry.space_group_name_H-M   'P 1'
#
loop_
_entity.id
_entity.type
_entity.pdbx_description
1 polymer ?
#
loop_
_entity_poly.entity_id
_entity_poly.type
_entity_poly.pdbx_seq_one_letter_code
_entity_poly.pdbx_strand_id
1 'polypeptide(L)' 'MLREPVELSVDDHGRVELPLGLLAEAGLSPGARLVAFSDTDGRIVLRRAEDAMRDLIEKGHL' A
#
# COMPACT_ATOMS: atom_id res chain seq x y z
N MET A 1 -1.17 -5.86 -18.89
CA MET A 1 -0.59 -4.51 -19.07
C MET A 1 0.67 -4.45 -18.21
N LEU A 2 1.78 -3.94 -18.73
CA LEU A 2 2.93 -3.62 -17.89
C LEU A 2 2.54 -2.43 -17.01
N ARG A 3 2.63 -2.59 -15.69
CA ARG A 3 2.48 -1.47 -14.75
C ARG A 3 3.77 -0.69 -14.79
N GLU A 4 3.72 0.57 -15.17
CA GLU A 4 4.92 1.41 -15.21
C GLU A 4 5.30 1.85 -13.79
N PRO A 5 6.55 1.65 -13.36
CA PRO A 5 7.02 2.21 -12.10
C PRO A 5 6.87 3.74 -12.11
N VAL A 6 6.40 4.30 -11.00
CA VAL A 6 6.35 5.74 -10.78
C VAL A 6 7.40 6.10 -9.75
N GLU A 7 8.25 7.08 -10.08
CA GLU A 7 9.19 7.66 -9.12
C GLU A 7 8.44 8.61 -8.19
N LEU A 8 8.62 8.42 -6.87
CA LEU A 8 7.98 9.19 -5.82
C LEU A 8 9.04 9.65 -4.81
N SER A 9 8.85 10.83 -4.25
CA SER A 9 9.63 11.31 -3.11
C SER A 9 8.84 11.14 -1.82
N VAL A 10 9.57 10.85 -0.74
CA VAL A 10 9.05 10.99 0.63
C VAL A 10 9.35 12.42 1.07
N ASP A 11 8.33 13.15 1.50
CA ASP A 11 8.50 14.52 2.00
C ASP A 11 9.13 14.55 3.42
N ASP A 12 9.42 15.76 3.90
CA ASP A 12 10.00 15.98 5.24
C ASP A 12 9.08 15.53 6.40
N HIS A 13 7.83 15.20 6.10
CA HIS A 13 6.84 14.67 7.05
C HIS A 13 6.64 13.16 6.92
N GLY A 14 7.43 12.47 6.09
CA GLY A 14 7.34 11.03 5.88
C GLY A 14 6.16 10.61 5.00
N ARG A 15 5.57 11.52 4.22
CA ARG A 15 4.41 11.26 3.37
C ARG A 15 4.83 11.00 1.93
N VAL A 16 4.04 10.18 1.25
CA VAL A 16 4.13 9.95 -0.20
C VAL A 16 2.78 10.27 -0.83
N GLU A 17 2.81 10.93 -1.98
CA GLU A 17 1.61 11.18 -2.79
C GLU A 17 1.52 10.14 -3.90
N LEU A 18 0.50 9.28 -3.85
CA LEU A 18 0.27 8.26 -4.87
C LEU A 18 -0.61 8.83 -5.99
N PRO A 19 -0.20 8.74 -7.28
CA PRO A 19 -1.04 9.15 -8.38
C PRO A 19 -2.35 8.35 -8.42
N LEU A 20 -3.44 9.01 -8.82
CA LEU A 20 -4.75 8.35 -8.92
C LEU A 20 -4.74 7.13 -9.85
N GLY A 21 -3.94 7.16 -10.93
CA GLY A 21 -3.76 6.02 -11.83
C GLY A 21 -3.16 4.81 -11.13
N LEU A 22 -2.13 5.03 -10.29
CA LEU A 22 -1.48 3.97 -9.52
C LEU A 22 -2.44 3.38 -8.48
N LEU A 23 -3.25 4.22 -7.82
CA LEU A 23 -4.31 3.75 -6.91
C LEU A 23 -5.34 2.88 -7.66
N ALA A 24 -5.77 3.32 -8.84
CA ALA A 24 -6.73 2.59 -9.66
C ALA A 24 -6.19 1.22 -10.09
N GLU A 25 -4.93 1.13 -10.51
CA GLU A 25 -4.27 -0.14 -10.86
C GLU A 25 -4.15 -1.11 -9.68
N ALA A 26 -4.00 -0.57 -8.47
CA ALA A 26 -3.99 -1.32 -7.21
C ALA A 26 -5.40 -1.65 -6.68
N GLY A 27 -6.47 -1.16 -7.32
CA GLY A 27 -7.84 -1.32 -6.84
C GLY A 27 -8.12 -0.57 -5.53
N LEU A 28 -7.38 0.51 -5.27
CA LEU A 28 -7.54 1.36 -4.09
C LEU A 28 -8.32 2.62 -4.43
N SER A 29 -9.30 2.96 -3.60
CA SER A 29 -10.02 4.24 -3.71
C SER A 29 -9.30 5.32 -2.89
N PRO A 30 -9.31 6.59 -3.34
CA PRO A 30 -8.90 7.71 -2.50
C PRO A 30 -9.64 7.70 -1.16
N GLY A 31 -8.91 7.91 -0.06
CA GLY A 31 -9.46 7.86 1.29
C GLY A 31 -9.67 6.46 1.88
N ALA A 32 -9.35 5.39 1.14
CA ALA A 32 -9.35 4.03 1.69
C ALA A 32 -8.36 3.92 2.86
N ARG A 33 -8.74 3.16 3.91
CA ARG A 33 -7.83 2.88 5.03
C ARG A 33 -6.86 1.77 4.64
N LEU A 34 -5.58 2.02 4.84
CA LEU A 34 -4.50 1.09 4.54
C LEU A 34 -3.73 0.72 5.81
N VAL A 35 -3.14 -0.47 5.79
CA VAL A 35 -2.09 -0.89 6.71
C VAL A 35 -0.78 -0.81 5.94
N ALA A 36 0.21 -0.15 6.54
CA ALA A 36 1.57 -0.06 6.02
C ALA A 36 2.50 -0.90 6.92
N PHE A 37 3.34 -1.72 6.31
CA PHE A 37 4.39 -2.45 7.03
C PHE A 37 5.64 -2.58 6.16
N SER A 38 6.78 -2.80 6.81
CA SER A 38 8.03 -3.17 6.13
C SER A 38 8.08 -4.68 6.01
N ASP A 39 8.20 -5.19 4.79
CA ASP A 39 8.51 -6.59 4.53
C ASP A 39 10.01 -6.88 4.78
N THR A 40 10.41 -8.15 4.80
CA THR A 40 11.78 -8.60 5.12
C THR A 40 12.86 -8.04 4.20
N ASP A 41 12.48 -7.62 2.99
CA ASP A 41 13.38 -7.04 1.99
C ASP A 41 13.48 -5.51 2.07
N GLY A 42 12.94 -4.90 3.14
CA GLY A 42 12.91 -3.45 3.32
C GLY A 42 11.90 -2.72 2.42
N ARG A 43 10.95 -3.46 1.84
CA ARG A 43 9.89 -2.91 1.00
C ARG A 43 8.73 -2.42 1.87
N ILE A 44 8.25 -1.21 1.60
CA ILE A 44 6.99 -0.74 2.19
C ILE A 44 5.84 -1.35 1.41
N VAL A 45 5.04 -2.16 2.10
CA VAL A 45 3.82 -2.77 1.55
C VAL A 45 2.63 -2.01 2.08
N LEU A 46 1.76 -1.58 1.17
CA LEU A 46 0.46 -0.99 1.48
C LEU A 46 -0.64 -2.00 1.17
N ARG A 47 -1.46 -2.31 2.17
CA ARG A 47 -2.55 -3.29 2.04
C ARG A 47 -3.86 -2.68 2.54
N ARG A 48 -5.00 -3.04 1.91
CA ARG A 48 -6.32 -2.64 2.43
C ARG A 48 -6.48 -3.14 3.86
N ALA A 49 -6.94 -2.26 4.75
CA ALA A 49 -7.07 -2.60 6.16
C ALA A 49 -7.99 -3.80 6.40
N GLU A 50 -9.11 -3.90 5.67
CA GLU A 50 -10.03 -5.05 5.76
C GLU A 50 -9.36 -6.38 5.39
N ASP A 51 -8.50 -6.38 4.38
CA ASP A 51 -7.81 -7.57 3.91
C ASP A 51 -6.69 -7.98 4.86
N ALA A 52 -5.97 -7.00 5.41
CA ALA A 52 -4.93 -7.22 6.40
C ALA A 52 -5.53 -7.80 7.70
N MET A 53 -6.64 -7.25 8.17
CA MET A 53 -7.34 -7.74 9.35
C MET A 53 -7.88 -9.15 9.15
N ARG A 54 -8.49 -9.43 8.00
CA ARG A 54 -8.99 -10.77 7.67
C ARG A 54 -7.86 -11.80 7.70
N ASP A 55 -6.75 -11.52 7.03
CA ASP A 55 -5.61 -12.43 7.01
C ASP A 55 -4.99 -12.62 8.39
N LEU A 56 -4.88 -11.57 9.19
CA LEU A 56 -4.38 -11.69 10.56
C LEU A 56 -5.27 -12.61 11.41
N ILE A 57 -6.60 -12.50 11.26
CA ILE A 57 -7.57 -13.35 11.96
C ILE A 57 -7.51 -14.81 11.46
N GLU A 58 -7.44 -14.99 10.14
CA GLU A 58 -7.51 -16.32 9.51
C GLU A 58 -6.18 -17.08 9.56
N LYS A 59 -5.05 -16.38 9.43
CA LYS A 59 -3.71 -16.96 9.24
C LYS A 59 -2.75 -16.66 10.40
N GLY A 60 -3.09 -15.71 11.28
CA GLY A 60 -2.26 -15.30 12.41
C GLY A 60 -1.08 -14.39 12.05
N HIS A 61 -0.96 -14.00 10.77
CA HIS A 61 0.08 -13.10 10.29
C HIS A 61 -0.43 -12.26 9.11
N LEU A 62 0.31 -11.19 8.79
CA LEU A 62 0.03 -10.29 7.65
C LEU A 62 0.51 -10.84 6.32
#